data_AF-A0A239EW04-F1
#
_entry.id   AF-A0A239EW04-F1
#
_cell.length_a   1.000
_cell.length_b   1.000
_cell.length_c   1.000
_cell.angle_alpha   90.00
_cell.angle_beta   90.00
_cell.angle_gamma   90.00
#
_symmetry.space_group_name_H-M   'P 1'
#
loop_
_entity.id
_entity.type
_entity.pdbx_description
1 polymer ?
#
loop_
_entity_poly.entity_id
_entity_poly.type
_entity_poly.pdbx_seq_one_letter_code
_entity_poly.pdbx_strand_id
1 'polypeptide(L)'
;MKNVLLILAMILSNVLWASDIQTSLQEKKAEYYAAEAVKHFKLKDSKKQAIYEAKLALIQAQKEMADKNKSGEIKKSEMEQYRKKNVYPHTKAVMDAIGVQWDKLEPFNDRVHPIMNKMTM
;
A
#
# COMPACT_ATOMS: atom_id res chain seq x y z
N MET A 1 -22.49 34.78 16.37
CA MET A 1 -22.29 33.88 15.20
C MET A 1 -20.90 33.99 14.54
N LYS A 2 -19.88 34.62 15.15
CA LYS A 2 -18.51 34.66 14.60
C LYS A 2 -17.56 33.61 15.21
N ASN A 3 -17.83 33.17 16.43
CA ASN A 3 -16.92 32.28 17.18
C ASN A 3 -17.11 30.78 16.87
N VAL A 4 -18.22 30.39 16.25
CA VAL A 4 -18.49 28.99 15.87
C VAL A 4 -17.71 28.59 14.60
N LEU A 5 -17.47 29.55 13.69
CA LEU A 5 -16.72 29.33 12.45
C LEU A 5 -15.23 29.06 12.70
N LEU A 6 -14.64 29.64 13.74
CA LEU A 6 -13.23 29.44 14.09
C LEU A 6 -12.94 28.03 14.63
N ILE A 7 -13.89 27.46 15.38
CA ILE A 7 -13.75 26.10 15.93
C ILE A 7 -13.87 25.05 14.81
N LEU A 8 -14.75 25.27 13.83
CA LEU A 8 -14.89 24.37 12.68
C LEU A 8 -13.63 24.36 11.77
N ALA A 9 -12.97 25.51 11.60
CA ALA A 9 -11.75 25.62 10.82
C ALA A 9 -10.54 24.94 11.49
N MET A 10 -10.43 25.00 12.82
CA MET A 10 -9.37 24.30 13.57
C MET A 10 -9.52 22.78 13.55
N ILE A 11 -10.74 22.25 13.45
CA ILE A 11 -10.97 20.80 13.33
C ILE A 11 -10.58 20.31 11.94
N LEU A 12 -10.86 21.09 10.88
CA LEU A 12 -10.51 20.74 9.49
C LEU A 12 -8.99 20.77 9.22
N SER A 13 -8.23 21.64 9.87
CA SER A 13 -6.77 21.68 9.71
C SER A 13 -6.04 20.48 10.33
N ASN A 14 -6.62 19.83 11.35
CA ASN A 14 -6.01 18.65 11.97
C ASN A 14 -6.23 17.34 11.18
N VAL A 15 -7.23 17.30 10.29
CA VAL A 15 -7.50 16.11 9.46
C VAL A 15 -6.48 15.99 8.31
N LEU A 16 -5.95 17.11 7.81
CA LEU A 16 -5.01 17.12 6.69
C LEU A 16 -3.63 16.56 7.07
N TRP A 17 -3.13 16.84 8.27
CA TRP A 17 -1.79 16.42 8.72
C TRP A 17 -1.69 14.90 8.93
N ALA A 18 -2.78 14.25 9.34
CA ALA A 18 -2.82 12.79 9.49
C ALA A 18 -2.77 12.06 8.14
N SER A 19 -3.29 12.68 7.07
CA SER A 19 -3.28 12.10 5.72
C SER A 19 -1.91 12.14 5.06
N ASP A 20 -1.14 13.22 5.25
CA ASP A 20 0.19 13.38 4.67
C ASP A 20 1.20 12.39 5.26
N ILE A 21 1.14 12.16 6.57
CA ILE A 21 2.07 11.27 7.25
C ILE A 21 1.81 9.81 6.85
N GLN A 22 0.55 9.40 6.74
CA GLN A 22 0.22 8.02 6.36
C GLN A 22 0.55 7.75 4.88
N THR A 23 0.36 8.74 4.01
CA THR A 23 0.74 8.68 2.60
C THR A 23 2.25 8.55 2.45
N SER A 24 3.03 9.41 3.14
CA SER A 24 4.49 9.35 3.10
C SER A 24 5.08 8.02 3.60
N LEU A 25 4.43 7.34 4.55
CA LEU A 25 4.88 6.04 5.02
C LEU A 25 4.63 4.93 3.98
N GLN A 26 3.49 4.97 3.29
CA GLN A 26 3.19 4.02 2.22
C GLN A 26 4.14 4.19 1.03
N GLU A 27 4.47 5.43 0.68
CA GLU A 27 5.47 5.76 -0.33
C GLU A 27 6.84 5.19 0.05
N LYS A 28 7.34 5.46 1.26
CA LYS A 28 8.61 4.89 1.75
C LYS A 28 8.64 3.36 1.69
N LYS A 29 7.54 2.71 2.08
CA LYS A 29 7.40 1.25 2.00
C LYS A 29 7.46 0.75 0.54
N ALA A 30 6.79 1.43 -0.38
CA ALA A 30 6.83 1.10 -1.79
C ALA A 30 8.23 1.34 -2.40
N GLU A 31 8.90 2.43 -2.03
CA GLU A 31 10.26 2.75 -2.50
C GLU A 31 11.27 1.70 -2.03
N TYR A 32 11.22 1.33 -0.74
CA TYR A 32 12.07 0.29 -0.18
C TYR A 32 11.84 -1.06 -0.89
N TYR A 33 10.58 -1.43 -1.09
CA TYR A 33 10.22 -2.65 -1.79
C TYR A 33 10.77 -2.68 -3.22
N ALA A 34 10.63 -1.57 -3.97
CA ALA A 34 11.13 -1.46 -5.33
C ALA A 34 12.66 -1.57 -5.39
N ALA A 35 13.37 -0.92 -4.44
CA ALA A 35 14.82 -1.03 -4.35
C ALA A 35 15.29 -2.46 -4.06
N GLU A 36 14.66 -3.13 -3.08
CA GLU A 36 14.98 -4.52 -2.75
C GLU A 36 14.62 -5.48 -3.89
N ALA A 37 13.53 -5.24 -4.62
CA ALA A 37 13.16 -6.07 -5.77
C ALA A 37 14.18 -5.95 -6.91
N VAL A 38 14.61 -4.74 -7.26
CA VAL A 38 15.64 -4.52 -8.28
C VAL A 38 16.94 -5.23 -7.90
N LYS A 39 17.36 -5.11 -6.64
CA LYS A 39 18.57 -5.77 -6.12
C LYS A 39 18.44 -7.29 -6.11
N HIS A 40 17.36 -7.83 -5.57
CA HIS A 40 17.16 -9.26 -5.39
C HIS A 40 17.03 -10.00 -6.72
N PHE A 41 16.24 -9.46 -7.64
CA PHE A 41 15.99 -10.07 -8.96
C PHE A 41 16.99 -9.60 -10.04
N LYS A 42 18.00 -8.81 -9.66
CA LYS A 42 19.04 -8.27 -10.57
C LYS A 42 18.44 -7.56 -11.79
N LEU A 43 17.43 -6.73 -11.54
CA LEU A 43 16.73 -5.99 -12.59
C LEU A 43 17.50 -4.72 -12.96
N LYS A 44 17.12 -4.12 -14.10
CA LYS A 44 17.61 -2.78 -14.46
C LYS A 44 16.94 -1.73 -13.57
N ASP A 45 17.68 -0.68 -13.20
CA ASP A 45 17.15 0.43 -12.40
C ASP A 45 15.94 1.11 -13.06
N SER A 46 15.83 1.06 -14.39
CA SER A 46 14.66 1.57 -15.11
C SER A 46 13.34 0.88 -14.74
N LYS A 47 13.38 -0.31 -14.13
CA LYS A 47 12.19 -1.00 -13.61
C LYS A 47 11.75 -0.51 -12.24
N LYS A 48 12.62 0.19 -11.50
CA LYS A 48 12.36 0.61 -10.11
C LYS A 48 11.06 1.42 -9.99
N GLN A 49 10.84 2.38 -10.88
CA GLN A 49 9.65 3.23 -10.87
C GLN A 49 8.36 2.43 -11.10
N ALA A 50 8.35 1.53 -12.09
CA ALA A 50 7.18 0.69 -12.37
C ALA A 50 6.84 -0.25 -11.20
N ILE A 51 7.87 -0.80 -10.53
CA ILE A 51 7.68 -1.66 -9.35
C ILE A 51 7.16 -0.82 -8.17
N TYR A 52 7.67 0.39 -7.99
CA TYR A 52 7.21 1.34 -6.97
C TYR A 52 5.72 1.65 -7.13
N GLU A 53 5.29 2.07 -8.32
CA GLU A 53 3.89 2.42 -8.60
C GLU A 53 2.96 1.22 -8.42
N ALA A 54 3.33 0.05 -8.95
CA ALA A 54 2.56 -1.17 -8.77
C ALA A 54 2.43 -1.56 -7.29
N LYS A 55 3.51 -1.41 -6.51
CA LYS A 55 3.50 -1.74 -5.09
C LYS A 55 2.69 -0.74 -4.27
N LEU A 56 2.77 0.54 -4.59
CA LEU A 56 2.00 1.58 -3.93
C LEU A 56 0.50 1.34 -4.12
N ALA A 57 0.07 1.05 -5.35
CA ALA A 57 -1.31 0.70 -5.66
C ALA A 57 -1.79 -0.55 -4.88
N LEU A 58 -0.94 -1.58 -4.77
CA LEU A 58 -1.25 -2.77 -3.96
C LEU A 58 -1.42 -2.44 -2.47
N ILE A 59 -0.51 -1.62 -1.90
CA ILE A 59 -0.61 -1.18 -0.49
C ILE A 59 -1.92 -0.42 -0.27
N GLN A 60 -2.29 0.46 -1.19
CA GLN A 60 -3.52 1.24 -1.09
C GLN A 60 -4.76 0.34 -1.16
N ALA A 61 -4.80 -0.62 -2.09
CA ALA A 61 -5.90 -1.58 -2.20
C ALA A 61 -6.03 -2.47 -0.94
N GLN A 62 -4.91 -2.88 -0.34
CA GLN A 62 -4.90 -3.65 0.90
C GLN A 62 -5.39 -2.82 2.09
N LYS A 63 -5.03 -1.53 2.15
CA LYS A 63 -5.53 -0.60 3.17
C LYS A 63 -7.03 -0.39 3.03
N GLU A 64 -7.52 -0.11 1.83
CA GLU A 64 -8.96 0.07 1.58
C GLU A 64 -9.76 -1.18 1.98
N MET A 65 -9.25 -2.37 1.66
CA MET A 65 -9.86 -3.63 2.11
C MET A 65 -9.88 -3.74 3.64
N ALA A 66 -8.78 -3.39 4.31
CA ALA A 66 -8.68 -3.44 5.77
C ALA A 66 -9.65 -2.44 6.44
N ASP A 67 -9.76 -1.23 5.89
CA ASP A 67 -10.66 -0.18 6.38
C ASP A 67 -12.13 -0.61 6.21
N LYS A 68 -12.50 -1.15 5.03
CA LYS A 68 -13.86 -1.67 4.78
C LYS A 68 -14.21 -2.92 5.59
N ASN A 69 -13.22 -3.76 5.88
CA ASN A 69 -13.41 -4.88 6.80
C ASN A 69 -13.64 -4.37 8.24
N LYS A 70 -12.92 -3.33 8.66
CA LYS A 70 -13.05 -2.73 9.99
C LYS A 70 -14.38 -1.98 10.16
N SER A 71 -14.86 -1.31 9.11
CA SER A 71 -16.16 -0.64 9.10
C SER A 71 -17.35 -1.61 9.00
N GLY A 72 -17.10 -2.87 8.63
CA GLY A 72 -18.14 -3.88 8.43
C GLY A 72 -18.83 -3.81 7.06
N GLU A 73 -18.34 -2.97 6.15
CA GLU A 73 -18.82 -2.87 4.77
C GLU A 73 -18.57 -4.15 3.96
N ILE A 74 -17.54 -4.91 4.32
CA ILE A 74 -17.25 -6.23 3.74
C ILE A 74 -17.48 -7.29 4.81
N LYS A 75 -18.39 -8.23 4.54
CA LYS A 75 -18.58 -9.38 5.43
C LYS A 75 -17.43 -10.37 5.24
N LYS A 76 -17.15 -11.15 6.30
CA LYS A 76 -16.12 -12.21 6.26
C LYS A 76 -16.32 -13.18 5.08
N SER A 77 -17.57 -13.51 4.73
CA SER A 77 -17.93 -14.36 3.59
C SER A 77 -17.61 -13.75 2.22
N GLU A 78 -17.53 -12.43 2.13
CA GLU A 78 -17.32 -11.67 0.88
C GLU A 78 -15.84 -11.33 0.67
N MET A 79 -15.01 -11.52 1.70
CA MET A 79 -13.60 -11.14 1.73
C MET A 79 -12.79 -11.69 0.55
N GLU A 80 -12.97 -12.97 0.23
CA GLU A 80 -12.22 -13.61 -0.85
C GLU A 80 -12.63 -13.09 -2.23
N GLN A 81 -13.93 -12.89 -2.46
CA GLN A 81 -14.41 -12.26 -3.70
C GLN A 81 -13.91 -10.82 -3.82
N TYR A 82 -13.90 -10.08 -2.70
CA TYR A 82 -13.35 -8.73 -2.67
C TYR A 82 -11.86 -8.72 -3.01
N ARG A 83 -11.07 -9.64 -2.46
CA ARG A 83 -9.63 -9.80 -2.78
C ARG A 83 -9.41 -10.08 -4.25
N LYS A 84 -10.15 -11.04 -4.82
CA LYS A 84 -10.07 -11.37 -6.26
C LYS A 84 -10.32 -10.18 -7.15
N LYS A 85 -11.29 -9.33 -6.78
CA LYS A 85 -11.69 -8.16 -7.58
C LYS A 85 -10.77 -6.96 -7.37
N ASN A 86 -10.30 -6.72 -6.15
CA ASN A 86 -9.71 -5.44 -5.78
C ASN A 86 -8.25 -5.53 -5.30
N VAL A 87 -7.72 -6.70 -4.97
CA VAL A 87 -6.34 -6.85 -4.46
C VAL A 87 -5.48 -7.65 -5.43
N TYR A 88 -5.97 -8.80 -5.90
CA TYR A 88 -5.21 -9.69 -6.79
C TYR A 88 -4.79 -9.06 -8.12
N PRO A 89 -5.56 -8.16 -8.74
CA PRO A 89 -5.09 -7.43 -9.92
C PRO A 89 -3.82 -6.61 -9.66
N HIS A 90 -3.70 -5.98 -8.48
CA HIS A 90 -2.51 -5.23 -8.10
C HIS A 90 -1.35 -6.14 -7.72
N THR A 91 -1.61 -7.30 -7.10
CA THR A 91 -0.58 -8.33 -6.90
C THR A 91 -0.01 -8.78 -8.24
N LYS A 92 -0.88 -8.98 -9.25
CA LYS A 92 -0.46 -9.32 -10.60
C LYS A 92 0.35 -8.21 -11.25
N ALA A 93 -0.06 -6.95 -11.11
CA ALA A 93 0.73 -5.81 -11.62
C ALA A 93 2.16 -5.77 -11.04
N VAL A 94 2.34 -6.11 -9.75
CA VAL A 94 3.67 -6.21 -9.15
C VAL A 94 4.48 -7.36 -9.76
N MET A 95 3.87 -8.54 -9.93
CA MET A 95 4.49 -9.68 -10.61
C MET A 95 4.95 -9.32 -12.03
N ASP A 96 4.08 -8.66 -12.80
CA ASP A 96 4.36 -8.24 -14.18
C ASP A 96 5.46 -7.16 -14.24
N ALA A 97 5.48 -6.22 -13.28
CA ALA A 97 6.50 -5.17 -13.21
C ALA A 97 7.90 -5.74 -12.94
N ILE A 98 7.99 -6.75 -12.06
CA ILE A 98 9.23 -7.45 -11.71
C ILE A 98 9.60 -8.48 -12.79
N GLY A 99 8.61 -9.06 -13.47
CA GLY A 99 8.78 -10.13 -14.45
C GLY A 99 8.90 -11.51 -13.83
N VAL A 100 8.18 -11.76 -12.73
CA VAL A 100 8.24 -13.03 -11.98
C VAL A 100 6.83 -13.59 -11.72
N GLN A 101 6.76 -14.89 -11.48
CA GLN A 101 5.54 -15.58 -11.07
C GLN A 101 5.41 -15.60 -9.53
N TRP A 102 4.24 -16.01 -9.03
CA TRP A 102 3.93 -16.01 -7.59
C TRP A 102 4.92 -16.83 -6.76
N ASP A 103 5.37 -17.99 -7.27
CA ASP A 103 6.33 -18.88 -6.61
C ASP A 103 7.69 -18.23 -6.30
N LYS A 104 8.07 -17.19 -7.07
CA LYS A 104 9.27 -16.39 -6.83
C LYS A 104 8.98 -15.14 -6.02
N LEU A 105 7.79 -14.56 -6.19
CA LEU A 105 7.39 -13.36 -5.48
C LEU A 105 7.12 -13.63 -3.99
N GLU A 106 6.50 -14.76 -3.67
CA GLU A 106 6.10 -15.12 -2.30
C GLU A 106 7.30 -15.22 -1.34
N PRO A 107 8.37 -16.00 -1.63
CA PRO A 107 9.54 -16.06 -0.76
C PRO A 107 10.27 -14.71 -0.59
N PHE A 108 10.22 -13.86 -1.62
CA PHE A 108 10.76 -12.51 -1.54
C PHE A 108 9.90 -11.63 -0.62
N ASN A 109 8.57 -11.68 -0.75
CA ASN A 109 7.64 -10.98 0.11
C ASN A 109 7.80 -11.37 1.58
N ASP A 110 7.96 -12.66 1.89
CA ASP A 110 8.14 -13.17 3.25
C ASP A 110 9.37 -12.58 3.94
N ARG A 111 10.41 -12.26 3.16
CA ARG A 111 11.62 -11.61 3.66
C ARG A 111 11.45 -10.11 3.88
N VAL A 112 10.77 -9.43 2.95
CA VAL A 112 10.73 -7.96 2.89
C VAL A 112 9.59 -7.38 3.73
N HIS A 113 8.41 -8.03 3.78
CA HIS A 113 7.25 -7.52 4.51
C HIS A 113 7.49 -7.32 6.01
N PRO A 114 8.19 -8.22 6.74
CA PRO A 114 8.50 -7.99 8.15
C PRO A 114 9.32 -6.71 8.38
N ILE A 115 10.23 -6.38 7.45
CA ILE A 115 11.05 -5.17 7.51
C ILE A 115 10.18 -3.94 7.25
N MET A 116 9.37 -3.97 6.18
CA MET A 116 8.42 -2.90 5.87
C MET A 116 7.42 -2.66 7.01
N ASN A 117 7.00 -3.71 7.72
CA ASN A 117 6.07 -3.58 8.85
C ASN A 117 6.72 -2.93 10.07
N LYS A 118 8.04 -3.06 10.24
CA LYS A 118 8.84 -2.38 11.27
C LYS A 118 9.21 -0.95 10.92
N MET A 119 8.99 -0.52 9.68
CA MET A 119 8.97 0.88 9.29
C MET A 119 7.67 1.49 9.85
N THR A 120 7.65 1.72 11.16
CA THR A 120 6.69 2.57 11.86
C THR A 120 7.34 3.92 12.12
N MET A 121 6.54 4.98 12.24
CA MET A 121 7.01 6.31 12.65
C MET A 121 7.84 6.26 13.92
#